data_AF-A0A914UHX0-F1
#
_entry.id   AF-A0A914UHX0-F1
#
_cell.length_a   1.000
_cell.length_b   1.000
_cell.length_c   1.000
_cell.angle_alpha   90.00
_cell.angle_beta   90.00
_cell.angle_gamma   90.00
#
_symmetry.space_group_name_H-M   'P 1'
#
loop_
_entity.id
_entity.type
_entity.pdbx_description
1 polymer ?
#
loop_
_entity_poly.entity_id
_entity_poly.type
_entity_poly.pdbx_seq_one_letter_code
_entity_poly.pdbx_strand_id
1 'polypeptide(L)'
;MVILLLARKRIKQLKFYWSNLRVGKIILALMIYSFSGAAMFHWIETGMSDSTILAFGPGCLGTKSYWAALMYVNTLYSTIGYGSVYCCTWLGRLLTCIYIFIGAPMLLVVLESIGKILARLVSKLWLMGGSALDKAKLFVQQKVLKRKVHIVQVLPAKSDVEKNRSLEDGDDDDDDDEIEELIPLSAGLALALIWLFAAGLYFSYVEGWTYGSSLYYLWISITTVGLGDF
;
A
#
# COMPACT_ATOMS: atom_id res chain seq x y z
N MET A 1 26.08 -20.14 -21.96
CA MET A 1 25.71 -18.76 -21.57
C MET A 1 24.21 -18.54 -21.48
N VAL A 2 23.42 -18.83 -22.52
CA VAL A 2 21.94 -18.63 -22.53
C VAL A 2 21.19 -19.44 -21.45
N ILE A 3 21.60 -20.69 -21.19
CA ILE A 3 20.95 -21.56 -20.18
C ILE A 3 21.14 -21.01 -18.76
N LEU A 4 22.32 -20.47 -18.44
CA LEU A 4 22.61 -19.83 -17.16
C LEU A 4 21.80 -18.53 -16.97
N LEU A 5 21.61 -17.75 -18.04
CA LEU A 5 20.75 -16.56 -18.01
C LEU A 5 19.28 -16.92 -17.78
N LEU A 6 18.78 -17.97 -18.44
CA LEU A 6 17.41 -18.46 -18.22
C LEU A 6 17.24 -19.02 -16.81
N ALA A 7 18.21 -19.77 -16.28
CA ALA A 7 18.18 -20.29 -14.92
C ALA A 7 18.19 -19.16 -13.87
N ARG A 8 19.08 -18.17 -14.01
CA ARG A 8 19.16 -17.00 -13.11
C ARG A 8 17.86 -16.19 -13.15
N LYS A 9 17.27 -16.00 -14.33
CA LYS A 9 15.97 -15.31 -14.50
C LYS A 9 14.82 -16.10 -13.86
N ARG A 10 14.82 -17.44 -13.96
CA ARG A 10 13.81 -18.32 -13.37
C ARG A 10 13.93 -18.37 -11.85
N ILE A 11 15.15 -18.37 -11.30
CA ILE A 11 15.42 -18.32 -9.85
C ILE A 11 15.00 -16.96 -9.27
N LYS A 12 15.32 -15.83 -9.92
CA LYS A 12 14.82 -14.50 -9.51
C LYS A 12 13.28 -14.45 -9.53
N GLN A 13 12.64 -15.00 -10.57
CA GLN A 13 11.17 -15.12 -10.61
C GLN A 13 10.60 -16.04 -9.52
N LEU A 14 11.28 -17.14 -9.19
CA LEU A 14 10.84 -18.06 -8.16
C LEU A 14 10.96 -17.46 -6.76
N LYS A 15 12.09 -16.79 -6.45
CA LYS A 15 12.32 -16.06 -5.19
C LYS A 15 11.31 -14.91 -5.02
N PHE A 16 11.00 -14.21 -6.12
CA PHE A 16 9.92 -13.21 -6.16
C PHE A 16 8.54 -13.80 -5.88
N TYR A 17 8.18 -14.93 -6.52
CA TYR A 17 6.91 -15.61 -6.27
C TYR A 17 6.80 -16.12 -4.83
N TRP A 18 7.89 -16.68 -4.29
CA TRP A 18 7.96 -17.18 -2.92
C TRP A 18 7.84 -16.06 -1.87
N SER A 19 8.43 -14.89 -2.12
CA SER A 19 8.29 -13.71 -1.24
C SER A 19 6.86 -13.18 -1.21
N ASN A 20 6.24 -12.98 -2.38
CA ASN A 20 4.85 -12.53 -2.46
C ASN A 20 3.86 -13.55 -1.86
N LEU A 21 4.16 -14.85 -1.96
CA LEU A 21 3.35 -15.90 -1.33
C LEU A 21 3.44 -15.85 0.21
N ARG A 22 4.59 -15.47 0.79
CA ARG A 22 4.71 -15.24 2.24
C ARG A 22 3.88 -14.04 2.68
N VAL A 23 3.93 -12.93 1.94
CA VAL A 23 3.12 -11.73 2.24
C VAL A 23 1.62 -12.05 2.21
N GLY A 24 1.16 -12.78 1.18
CA GLY A 24 -0.24 -13.20 1.09
C GLY A 24 -0.71 -14.02 2.30
N LYS A 25 0.15 -14.88 2.85
CA LYS A 25 -0.15 -15.65 4.07
C LYS A 25 -0.25 -14.77 5.32
N ILE A 26 0.61 -13.76 5.45
CA ILE A 26 0.57 -12.83 6.59
C ILE A 26 -0.70 -11.97 6.54
N ILE A 27 -1.05 -11.45 5.36
CA ILE A 27 -2.30 -10.69 5.16
C ILE A 27 -3.51 -11.57 5.47
N LEU A 28 -3.54 -12.81 4.97
CA LEU A 28 -4.61 -13.75 5.26
C LEU A 28 -4.72 -14.06 6.75
N ALA A 29 -3.58 -14.21 7.44
CA ALA A 29 -3.57 -14.42 8.89
C ALA A 29 -4.13 -13.20 9.63
N LEU A 30 -3.83 -11.97 9.21
CA LEU A 30 -4.38 -10.75 9.81
C LEU A 30 -5.88 -10.61 9.55
N MET A 31 -6.35 -11.00 8.36
CA MET A 31 -7.79 -11.08 8.06
C MET A 31 -8.45 -12.08 9.00
N ILE A 32 -7.95 -13.32 9.09
CA ILE A 32 -8.50 -14.33 10.00
C ILE A 32 -8.52 -13.83 11.45
N TYR A 33 -7.46 -13.14 11.89
CA TYR A 33 -7.37 -12.51 13.21
C TYR A 33 -8.45 -11.44 13.45
N SER A 34 -8.77 -10.64 12.43
CA SER A 34 -9.81 -9.61 12.49
C SER A 34 -11.20 -10.24 12.56
N PHE A 35 -11.48 -11.22 11.69
CA PHE A 35 -12.78 -11.91 11.68
C PHE A 35 -13.02 -12.72 12.97
N SER A 36 -12.00 -13.40 13.49
CA SER A 36 -12.12 -14.15 14.75
C SER A 36 -12.27 -13.24 15.95
N GLY A 37 -11.51 -12.14 16.01
CA GLY A 37 -11.64 -11.11 17.04
C GLY A 37 -13.04 -10.50 17.07
N ALA A 38 -13.56 -10.10 15.91
CA ALA A 38 -14.91 -9.56 15.80
C ALA A 38 -15.97 -10.56 16.29
N ALA A 39 -15.83 -11.84 15.97
CA ALA A 39 -16.75 -12.88 16.45
C ALA A 39 -16.68 -13.04 17.96
N MET A 40 -15.47 -13.01 18.54
CA MET A 40 -15.25 -13.08 19.98
C MET A 40 -15.90 -11.89 20.71
N PHE A 41 -15.60 -10.65 20.31
CA PHE A 41 -16.15 -9.46 20.97
C PHE A 41 -17.65 -9.32 20.77
N HIS A 42 -18.15 -9.67 19.58
CA HIS A 42 -19.60 -9.73 19.33
C HIS A 42 -20.27 -10.74 20.25
N TRP A 43 -19.72 -11.96 20.38
CA TRP A 43 -20.30 -12.99 21.24
C TRP A 43 -20.27 -12.62 22.73
N ILE A 44 -19.17 -12.05 23.22
CA ILE A 44 -19.02 -11.65 24.63
C ILE A 44 -20.00 -10.53 25.01
N GLU A 45 -20.07 -9.48 24.19
CA GLU A 45 -20.92 -8.32 24.48
C GLU A 45 -22.41 -8.63 24.23
N THR A 46 -22.74 -9.59 23.34
CA THR A 46 -24.13 -10.03 23.15
C THR A 46 -24.60 -11.08 24.16
N GLY A 47 -23.71 -11.96 24.64
CA GLY A 47 -24.06 -13.07 25.53
C GLY A 47 -24.13 -12.74 27.02
N MET A 48 -23.53 -11.64 27.48
CA MET A 48 -23.47 -11.30 28.92
C MET A 48 -24.49 -10.25 29.39
N SER A 49 -25.26 -9.61 28.51
CA SER A 49 -26.16 -8.51 28.90
C SER A 49 -27.64 -8.84 28.70
N ASP A 50 -28.26 -9.43 29.72
CA ASP A 50 -29.71 -9.70 29.78
C ASP A 50 -30.51 -8.57 30.47
N SER A 51 -29.89 -7.46 30.91
CA SER A 51 -30.64 -6.39 31.60
C SER A 51 -29.98 -4.99 31.62
N THR A 52 -29.15 -4.63 30.64
CA THR A 52 -28.71 -3.23 30.50
C THR A 52 -28.57 -2.83 29.04
N ILE A 53 -29.31 -1.79 28.67
CA ILE A 53 -29.41 -1.13 27.35
C ILE A 53 -28.10 -0.35 27.04
N LEU A 54 -26.92 -0.94 27.33
CA LEU A 54 -25.62 -0.26 27.17
C LEU A 54 -24.52 -1.24 26.72
N ALA A 55 -24.78 -2.01 25.65
CA ALA A 55 -23.71 -2.65 24.88
C ALA A 55 -23.39 -1.71 23.69
N PHE A 56 -22.31 -0.94 23.84
CA PHE A 56 -22.07 0.36 23.20
C PHE A 56 -23.07 1.43 23.72
N GLY A 57 -22.61 2.41 24.52
CA GLY A 57 -23.40 3.32 25.40
C GLY A 57 -24.51 4.21 24.80
N PRO A 58 -25.15 5.12 25.59
CA PRO A 58 -26.33 5.86 25.16
C PRO A 58 -25.87 7.06 24.30
N GLY A 59 -26.08 6.95 22.99
CA GLY A 59 -25.44 7.77 21.96
C GLY A 59 -24.78 6.93 20.85
N CYS A 60 -24.64 5.63 21.11
CA CYS A 60 -24.18 4.65 20.14
C CYS A 60 -25.34 4.25 19.22
N LEU A 61 -25.13 4.33 17.91
CA LEU A 61 -25.98 3.70 16.91
C LEU A 61 -26.03 2.20 17.22
N GLY A 62 -27.10 1.80 17.91
CA GLY A 62 -27.33 0.47 18.45
C GLY A 62 -27.38 -0.57 17.35
N THR A 63 -26.22 -1.12 17.00
CA THR A 63 -26.17 -2.30 16.17
C THR A 63 -25.44 -3.39 16.93
N LYS A 64 -26.15 -4.48 17.23
CA LYS A 64 -25.56 -5.79 17.54
C LYS A 64 -24.95 -6.40 16.26
N SER A 65 -24.36 -5.57 15.42
CA SER A 65 -23.90 -5.95 14.09
C SER A 65 -22.48 -6.46 14.17
N TYR A 66 -22.24 -7.60 13.52
CA TYR A 66 -20.89 -8.12 13.33
C TYR A 66 -19.97 -7.10 12.65
N TRP A 67 -20.51 -6.25 11.77
CA TRP A 67 -19.76 -5.17 11.12
C TRP A 67 -19.24 -4.11 12.08
N ALA A 68 -20.01 -3.76 13.11
CA ALA A 68 -19.55 -2.84 14.15
C ALA A 68 -18.42 -3.47 14.97
N ALA A 69 -18.51 -4.76 15.28
CA ALA A 69 -17.43 -5.50 15.94
C ALA A 69 -16.16 -5.61 15.05
N LEU A 70 -16.33 -5.77 13.73
CA LEU A 70 -15.21 -5.74 12.77
C LEU A 70 -14.54 -4.36 12.72
N MET A 71 -15.32 -3.28 12.67
CA MET A 71 -14.77 -1.92 12.72
C MET A 71 -14.06 -1.65 14.04
N TYR A 72 -14.61 -2.14 15.16
CA TYR A 72 -13.96 -2.07 16.46
C TYR A 72 -12.59 -2.74 16.45
N VAL A 73 -12.50 -4.03 16.10
CA VAL A 73 -11.20 -4.74 16.14
C VAL A 73 -10.19 -4.18 15.15
N ASN A 74 -10.64 -3.73 13.97
CA ASN A 74 -9.75 -3.12 12.98
C ASN A 74 -9.18 -1.78 13.47
N THR A 75 -9.99 -0.96 14.13
CA THR A 75 -9.55 0.34 14.69
C THR A 75 -8.65 0.19 15.92
N LEU A 76 -8.75 -0.93 16.64
CA LEU A 76 -7.88 -1.26 17.78
C LEU A 76 -6.44 -1.51 17.35
N TYR A 77 -6.19 -2.52 16.50
CA TYR A 77 -4.82 -2.87 16.12
C TYR A 77 -4.21 -1.88 15.13
N SER A 78 -5.03 -1.09 14.42
CA SER A 78 -4.57 0.05 13.60
C SER A 78 -4.29 1.30 14.40
N THR A 79 -4.58 1.31 15.70
CA THR A 79 -4.37 2.45 16.60
C THR A 79 -5.11 3.73 16.18
N ILE A 80 -6.10 3.63 15.30
CA ILE A 80 -6.98 4.76 14.92
C ILE A 80 -7.91 5.10 16.10
N GLY A 81 -8.58 4.07 16.65
CA GLY A 81 -9.36 4.21 17.88
C GLY A 81 -10.43 5.30 17.90
N TYR A 82 -11.34 5.34 16.91
CA TYR A 82 -12.42 6.35 16.83
C TYR A 82 -13.25 6.56 18.10
N GLY A 83 -13.36 5.55 18.97
CA GLY A 83 -14.12 5.67 20.22
C GLY A 83 -15.64 5.71 20.06
N SER A 84 -16.17 5.70 18.83
CA SER A 84 -17.60 5.61 18.54
C SER A 84 -18.20 4.24 18.90
N VAL A 85 -17.36 3.20 18.87
CA VAL A 85 -17.67 1.81 19.22
C VAL A 85 -16.61 1.31 20.19
N TYR A 86 -17.01 0.95 21.42
CA TYR A 86 -16.15 0.43 22.49
C TYR A 86 -16.81 -0.63 23.41
N CYS A 87 -16.04 -1.61 23.89
CA CYS A 87 -16.53 -2.61 24.84
C CYS A 87 -17.00 -1.99 26.16
N CYS A 88 -18.20 -2.36 26.60
CA CYS A 88 -18.78 -1.86 27.85
C CYS A 88 -18.51 -2.82 29.03
N THR A 89 -18.33 -4.11 28.77
CA THR A 89 -18.02 -5.09 29.81
C THR A 89 -16.58 -4.97 30.33
N TRP A 90 -16.37 -5.28 31.62
CA TRP A 90 -15.03 -5.32 32.21
C TRP A 90 -14.15 -6.36 31.51
N LEU A 91 -14.74 -7.50 31.13
CA LEU A 91 -14.06 -8.57 30.44
C LEU A 91 -13.68 -8.17 29.01
N GLY A 92 -14.58 -7.52 28.27
CA GLY A 92 -14.31 -7.02 26.92
C GLY A 92 -13.19 -5.98 26.90
N ARG A 93 -13.12 -5.10 27.90
CA ARG A 93 -12.00 -4.14 28.06
C ARG A 93 -10.68 -4.84 28.35
N LEU A 94 -10.65 -5.84 29.22
CA LEU A 94 -9.44 -6.62 29.50
C LEU A 94 -8.94 -7.37 28.25
N LEU A 95 -9.85 -8.02 27.52
CA LEU A 95 -9.52 -8.74 26.28
C LEU A 95 -9.05 -7.80 25.17
N THR A 96 -9.58 -6.57 25.13
CA THR A 96 -9.11 -5.53 24.21
C THR A 96 -7.63 -5.23 24.41
N CYS A 97 -7.17 -5.08 25.67
CA CYS A 97 -5.75 -4.86 25.96
C CYS A 97 -4.88 -6.01 25.42
N ILE A 98 -5.28 -7.26 25.66
CA ILE A 98 -4.55 -8.45 25.18
C ILE A 98 -4.55 -8.53 23.65
N TYR A 99 -5.67 -8.20 23.02
CA TYR A 99 -5.86 -8.24 21.56
C TYR A 99 -4.96 -7.21 20.83
N ILE A 100 -4.76 -6.03 21.39
CA ILE A 100 -3.89 -5.01 20.77
C ILE A 100 -2.43 -5.45 20.78
N PHE A 101 -1.94 -6.10 21.85
CA PHE A 101 -0.55 -6.55 21.95
C PHE A 101 -0.12 -7.48 20.81
N ILE A 102 -1.04 -8.32 20.33
CA ILE A 102 -0.78 -9.24 19.21
C ILE A 102 -1.06 -8.56 17.87
N GLY A 103 -2.15 -7.79 17.79
CA GLY A 103 -2.60 -7.17 16.54
C GLY A 103 -1.66 -6.07 16.04
N ALA A 104 -1.19 -5.18 16.92
CA ALA A 104 -0.35 -4.04 16.54
C ALA A 104 0.97 -4.45 15.84
N PRO A 105 1.81 -5.35 16.39
CA PRO A 105 3.03 -5.78 15.69
C PRO A 105 2.71 -6.52 14.38
N MET A 106 1.62 -7.28 14.33
CA MET A 106 1.20 -7.97 13.12
C MET A 106 0.81 -6.98 12.01
N LEU A 107 0.13 -5.89 12.35
CA LEU A 107 -0.19 -4.83 11.39
C LEU A 107 1.08 -4.16 10.86
N LEU A 108 2.07 -3.87 11.71
CA LEU A 108 3.33 -3.25 11.27
C LEU A 108 4.05 -4.08 10.21
N VAL A 109 4.12 -5.40 10.39
CA VAL A 109 4.70 -6.33 9.39
C VAL A 109 3.93 -6.30 8.07
N VAL A 110 2.59 -6.20 8.15
CA VAL A 110 1.74 -6.07 6.96
C VAL A 110 1.96 -4.72 6.27
N LEU A 111 2.07 -3.61 7.02
CA LEU A 111 2.33 -2.28 6.47
C LEU A 111 3.68 -2.23 5.73
N GLU A 112 4.74 -2.80 6.30
CA GLU A 112 6.05 -2.91 5.63
C GLU A 112 5.93 -3.67 4.30
N SER A 113 5.21 -4.79 4.32
CA SER A 113 5.03 -5.64 3.14
C SER A 113 4.22 -4.94 2.04
N ILE A 114 3.15 -4.22 2.42
CA ILE A 114 2.33 -3.42 1.50
C ILE A 114 3.15 -2.25 0.94
N GLY A 115 3.96 -1.58 1.77
CA GLY A 115 4.86 -0.51 1.35
C GLY A 115 5.82 -0.94 0.24
N LYS A 116 6.48 -2.10 0.41
CA LYS A 116 7.36 -2.69 -0.62
C LYS A 116 6.63 -3.05 -1.92
N ILE A 117 5.37 -3.50 -1.83
CA ILE A 117 4.55 -3.77 -3.03
C ILE A 117 4.19 -2.46 -3.74
N LEU A 118 3.77 -1.45 -2.98
CA LEU A 118 3.40 -0.14 -3.49
C LEU A 118 4.58 0.55 -4.17
N ALA A 119 5.75 0.57 -3.53
CA ALA A 119 6.99 1.14 -4.07
C ALA A 119 7.32 0.50 -5.44
N ARG A 120 7.32 -0.83 -5.52
CA ARG A 120 7.55 -1.57 -6.79
C ARG A 120 6.50 -1.27 -7.87
N LEU A 121 5.24 -1.06 -7.48
CA LEU A 121 4.18 -0.68 -8.41
C LEU A 121 4.44 0.73 -8.97
N VAL A 122 4.77 1.69 -8.11
CA VAL A 122 5.12 3.05 -8.49
C VAL A 122 6.33 3.07 -9.43
N SER A 123 7.42 2.37 -9.09
CA SER A 123 8.62 2.30 -9.93
C SER A 123 8.29 1.75 -11.32
N LYS A 124 7.47 0.70 -11.41
CA LYS A 124 7.03 0.16 -12.69
C LYS A 124 6.21 1.16 -13.50
N LEU A 125 5.22 1.79 -12.87
CA LEU A 125 4.37 2.79 -13.52
C LEU A 125 5.19 3.99 -14.02
N TRP A 126 6.14 4.45 -13.21
CA TRP A 126 7.02 5.56 -13.55
C TRP A 126 7.90 5.24 -14.76
N LEU A 127 8.57 4.08 -14.77
CA LEU A 127 9.42 3.66 -15.88
C LEU A 127 8.61 3.42 -17.17
N MET A 128 7.40 2.86 -17.06
CA MET A 128 6.50 2.70 -18.22
C MET A 128 6.07 4.07 -18.78
N GLY A 129 5.73 5.03 -17.92
CA GLY A 129 5.37 6.39 -18.31
C GLY A 129 6.54 7.17 -18.94
N GLY A 130 7.73 7.06 -18.35
CA GLY A 130 8.97 7.65 -18.87
C GLY A 130 9.35 7.09 -20.25
N SER A 131 9.26 5.78 -20.43
CA SER A 131 9.52 5.12 -21.72
C SER A 131 8.58 5.57 -22.83
N ALA A 132 7.32 5.91 -22.50
CA ALA A 132 6.36 6.47 -23.45
C ALA A 132 6.70 7.92 -23.82
N LEU A 133 7.12 8.72 -22.84
CA LEU A 133 7.56 10.11 -23.04
C LEU A 133 8.87 10.19 -23.84
N ASP A 134 9.83 9.30 -23.59
CA ASP A 134 11.09 9.26 -24.33
C ASP A 134 10.90 8.78 -25.76
N LYS A 135 10.02 7.79 -25.98
CA LYS A 135 9.58 7.43 -27.34
C LYS A 135 8.91 8.60 -28.04
N ALA A 136 8.03 9.35 -27.37
CA ALA A 136 7.39 10.53 -27.94
C ALA A 136 8.39 11.65 -28.25
N LYS A 137 9.35 11.93 -27.34
CA LYS A 137 10.44 12.90 -27.55
C LYS A 137 11.36 12.49 -28.68
N LEU A 138 11.73 11.22 -28.80
CA LEU A 138 12.51 10.69 -29.92
C LEU A 138 11.75 10.76 -31.24
N PHE A 139 10.43 10.52 -31.24
CA PHE A 139 9.58 10.71 -32.41
C PHE A 139 9.50 12.19 -32.83
N VAL A 140 9.39 13.11 -31.87
CA VAL A 140 9.42 14.56 -32.11
C VAL A 140 10.81 15.01 -32.57
N GLN A 141 11.88 14.54 -31.96
CA GLN A 141 13.26 14.82 -32.36
C GLN A 141 13.57 14.27 -33.75
N GLN A 142 13.11 13.07 -34.11
CA GLN A 142 13.24 12.53 -35.47
C GLN A 142 12.53 13.42 -36.50
N LYS A 143 11.37 14.00 -36.17
CA LYS A 143 10.69 14.98 -37.04
C LYS A 143 11.47 16.29 -37.19
N VAL A 144 12.13 16.76 -36.13
CA VAL A 144 12.96 17.98 -36.17
C VAL A 144 14.32 17.73 -36.84
N LEU A 145 14.94 16.55 -36.64
CA LEU A 145 16.20 16.16 -37.28
C LEU A 145 16.04 15.95 -38.79
N LYS A 146 14.91 15.39 -39.25
CA LYS A 146 14.60 15.28 -40.69
C LYS A 146 14.48 16.65 -41.39
N ARG A 147 14.22 17.75 -40.67
CA ARG A 147 14.32 19.11 -41.20
C ARG A 147 15.76 19.67 -41.24
N LYS A 148 16.68 19.16 -40.41
CA LYS A 148 18.11 19.59 -40.40
C LYS A 148 19.00 18.83 -41.40
N VAL A 149 18.57 17.66 -41.88
CA VAL A 149 19.33 16.82 -42.83
C VAL A 149 19.38 17.40 -44.25
N HIS A 150 18.65 18.48 -44.56
CA HIS A 150 18.72 19.10 -45.89
C HIS A 150 19.91 20.07 -46.09
N ILE A 151 20.72 20.33 -45.06
CA ILE A 151 21.77 21.39 -45.11
C ILE A 151 23.21 20.87 -44.98
N VAL A 152 23.45 19.63 -44.54
CA VAL A 152 24.81 19.17 -44.20
C VAL A 152 25.17 17.87 -44.95
N GLN A 153 25.42 18.00 -46.25
CA GLN A 153 26.11 16.99 -47.06
C GLN A 153 27.53 17.45 -47.38
N VAL A 154 28.39 17.60 -46.38
CA VAL A 154 29.85 17.65 -46.59
C VAL A 154 30.52 17.09 -45.34
N LEU A 155 31.14 15.90 -45.43
CA LEU A 155 32.41 15.48 -44.82
C LEU A 155 32.52 13.93 -44.76
N PRO A 156 33.65 13.32 -45.17
CA PRO A 156 33.80 11.87 -45.25
C PRO A 156 34.29 11.21 -43.95
N ALA A 157 34.07 9.90 -43.89
CA ALA A 157 34.24 8.99 -42.77
C ALA A 157 35.69 8.55 -42.46
N LYS A 158 35.92 8.19 -41.19
CA LYS A 158 36.98 7.30 -40.63
C LYS A 158 36.61 7.06 -39.14
N SER A 159 36.84 5.95 -38.46
CA SER A 159 37.30 4.58 -38.73
C SER A 159 37.09 3.79 -37.43
N ASP A 160 36.83 2.49 -37.54
CA ASP A 160 36.51 1.56 -36.45
C ASP A 160 37.62 1.39 -35.39
N VAL A 161 37.25 1.24 -34.10
CA VAL A 161 38.08 0.60 -33.07
C VAL A 161 37.21 -0.32 -32.21
N GLU A 162 37.59 -1.59 -32.24
CA GLU A 162 37.01 -2.78 -31.61
C GLU A 162 37.43 -2.96 -30.14
N LYS A 163 36.58 -3.60 -29.33
CA LYS A 163 36.86 -4.48 -28.15
C LYS A 163 37.71 -3.93 -26.98
N ASN A 164 37.37 -4.09 -25.69
CA ASN A 164 37.08 -5.36 -25.01
C ASN A 164 36.71 -5.14 -23.51
N ARG A 165 35.78 -5.98 -23.06
CA ARG A 165 35.57 -6.65 -21.75
C ARG A 165 36.64 -6.54 -20.62
N SER A 166 36.16 -6.27 -19.41
CA SER A 166 36.40 -7.02 -18.12
C SER A 166 35.24 -6.62 -17.19
N LEU A 167 34.36 -7.53 -16.74
CA LEU A 167 34.54 -8.44 -15.59
C LEU A 167 34.99 -7.69 -14.34
N GLU A 168 34.04 -7.07 -13.65
CA GLU A 168 34.09 -6.97 -12.19
C GLU A 168 32.86 -7.69 -11.64
N ASP A 169 33.17 -8.76 -10.92
CA ASP A 169 32.31 -9.59 -10.08
C ASP A 169 32.15 -8.78 -8.78
N GLY A 170 31.01 -8.10 -8.65
CA GLY A 170 30.59 -7.38 -7.44
C GLY A 170 29.47 -8.17 -6.78
N ASP A 171 29.75 -8.63 -5.57
CA ASP A 171 28.88 -9.39 -4.69
C ASP A 171 27.79 -8.45 -4.12
N ASP A 172 26.71 -8.24 -4.88
CA ASP A 172 25.58 -7.40 -4.44
C ASP A 172 24.53 -8.25 -3.73
N ASP A 173 24.80 -8.58 -2.47
CA ASP A 173 23.79 -9.04 -1.50
C ASP A 173 23.05 -7.84 -0.83
N ASP A 174 23.20 -6.61 -1.36
CA ASP A 174 22.56 -5.35 -0.91
C ASP A 174 21.46 -4.81 -1.89
N ASP A 175 20.94 -5.66 -2.78
CA ASP A 175 19.99 -5.35 -3.88
C ASP A 175 18.61 -4.74 -3.44
N ASP A 176 18.31 -4.64 -2.13
CA ASP A 176 17.05 -4.07 -1.63
C ASP A 176 17.13 -2.55 -1.36
N ASP A 177 18.32 -1.99 -1.10
CA ASP A 177 18.50 -0.56 -0.77
C ASP A 177 18.71 0.32 -2.03
N GLU A 178 19.28 -0.23 -3.11
CA GLU A 178 19.56 0.52 -4.35
C GLU A 178 18.28 0.81 -5.18
N ILE A 179 17.18 0.09 -4.93
CA ILE A 179 15.87 0.32 -5.59
C ILE A 179 15.14 1.54 -5.00
N GLU A 180 15.46 1.97 -3.78
CA GLU A 180 14.82 3.14 -3.14
C GLU A 180 15.24 4.47 -3.79
N GLU A 181 16.43 4.56 -4.39
CA GLU A 181 16.94 5.80 -4.99
C GLU A 181 16.32 6.13 -6.37
N LEU A 182 15.58 5.19 -6.99
CA LEU A 182 15.02 5.34 -8.33
C LEU A 182 13.54 5.75 -8.38
N ILE A 183 12.89 5.99 -7.23
CA ILE A 183 11.53 6.54 -7.20
C ILE A 183 11.63 8.05 -7.05
N PRO A 184 11.28 8.84 -8.09
CA PRO A 184 11.24 10.28 -7.89
C PRO A 184 10.18 10.59 -6.86
N LEU A 185 10.55 11.37 -5.85
CA LEU A 185 9.66 11.82 -4.78
C LEU A 185 8.34 12.39 -5.32
N SER A 186 8.39 13.02 -6.50
CA SER A 186 7.23 13.54 -7.21
C SER A 186 6.21 12.47 -7.63
N ALA A 187 6.65 11.27 -8.00
CA ALA A 187 5.78 10.16 -8.37
C ALA A 187 5.03 9.60 -7.16
N GLY A 188 5.72 9.44 -6.02
CA GLY A 188 5.11 9.03 -4.76
C GLY A 188 4.09 10.04 -4.26
N LEU A 189 4.45 11.34 -4.28
CA LEU A 189 3.53 12.43 -3.92
C LEU A 189 2.31 12.50 -4.86
N ALA A 190 2.52 12.38 -6.17
CA ALA A 190 1.42 12.37 -7.12
C ALA A 190 0.47 11.19 -6.89
N LEU A 191 0.99 9.99 -6.61
CA LEU A 191 0.17 8.84 -6.28
C LEU A 191 -0.64 9.08 -5.00
N ALA A 192 -0.02 9.60 -3.94
CA ALA A 192 -0.70 9.88 -2.68
C ALA A 192 -1.84 10.90 -2.88
N LEU A 193 -1.62 11.96 -3.65
CA LEU A 193 -2.63 12.97 -3.96
C LEU A 193 -3.79 12.39 -4.79
N ILE A 194 -3.48 11.58 -5.81
CA ILE A 194 -4.51 10.91 -6.64
C ILE A 194 -5.34 9.97 -5.77
N TRP A 195 -4.70 9.21 -4.88
CA TRP A 195 -5.38 8.30 -3.98
C TRP A 195 -6.27 9.04 -2.98
N LEU A 196 -5.80 10.14 -2.37
CA LEU A 196 -6.60 10.98 -1.48
C LEU A 196 -7.80 11.60 -2.20
N PHE A 197 -7.60 12.08 -3.43
CA PHE A 197 -8.68 12.63 -4.24
C PHE A 197 -9.75 11.58 -4.54
N ALA A 198 -9.33 10.40 -5.00
CA ALA A 198 -10.23 9.29 -5.31
C ALA A 198 -10.98 8.79 -4.07
N ALA A 199 -10.28 8.65 -2.94
CA ALA A 199 -10.90 8.25 -1.67
C ALA A 199 -11.91 9.29 -1.19
N GLY A 200 -11.60 10.59 -1.30
CA GLY A 200 -12.52 11.67 -0.90
C GLY A 200 -13.81 11.66 -1.73
N LEU A 201 -13.69 11.43 -3.04
CA LEU A 201 -14.85 11.27 -3.93
C LEU A 201 -15.67 10.04 -3.57
N TYR A 202 -15.01 8.92 -3.26
CA TYR A 202 -15.67 7.68 -2.84
C TYR A 202 -16.52 7.90 -1.59
N PHE A 203 -15.95 8.45 -0.52
CA PHE A 203 -16.69 8.70 0.73
C PHE A 203 -17.77 9.77 0.56
N SER A 204 -17.55 10.80 -0.25
CA SER A 204 -18.58 11.79 -0.57
C SER A 204 -19.78 11.16 -1.29
N TYR A 205 -19.54 10.20 -2.19
CA TYR A 205 -20.61 9.49 -2.88
C TYR A 205 -21.34 8.48 -1.98
N VAL A 206 -20.61 7.71 -1.18
CA VAL A 206 -21.18 6.64 -0.36
C VAL A 206 -21.93 7.18 0.86
N GLU A 207 -21.32 8.10 1.59
CA GLU A 207 -21.89 8.63 2.84
C GLU A 207 -22.75 9.88 2.60
N GLY A 208 -22.78 10.40 1.37
CA GLY A 208 -23.48 11.65 1.03
C GLY A 208 -22.87 12.90 1.68
N TRP A 209 -21.68 12.79 2.26
CA TRP A 209 -20.97 13.91 2.88
C TRP A 209 -20.43 14.89 1.83
N THR A 210 -20.22 16.14 2.25
CA THR A 210 -19.50 17.11 1.41
C THR A 210 -18.06 16.63 1.21
N TYR A 211 -17.48 16.94 0.04
CA TYR A 211 -16.10 16.53 -0.27
C TYR A 211 -15.08 16.99 0.80
N GLY A 212 -15.28 18.18 1.39
CA GLY A 212 -14.43 18.68 2.48
C GLY A 212 -14.51 17.84 3.75
N SER A 213 -15.72 17.41 4.15
CA SER A 213 -15.93 16.51 5.28
C SER A 213 -15.32 15.13 5.02
N SER A 214 -15.48 14.59 3.81
CA SER A 214 -14.88 13.31 3.42
C SER A 214 -13.35 13.35 3.44
N LEU A 215 -12.74 14.45 2.98
CA LEU A 215 -11.30 14.65 3.07
C LEU A 215 -10.83 14.81 4.52
N TYR A 216 -11.59 15.55 5.34
CA TYR A 216 -11.29 15.69 6.76
C TYR A 216 -11.29 14.32 7.46
N TYR A 217 -12.35 13.53 7.25
CA TYR A 217 -12.45 12.16 7.77
C TYR A 217 -11.23 11.33 7.34
N LEU A 218 -10.93 11.28 6.04
CA LEU A 218 -9.76 10.55 5.52
C LEU A 218 -8.45 10.98 6.18
N TRP A 219 -8.25 12.29 6.34
CA TRP A 219 -7.03 12.84 6.92
C TRP A 219 -6.85 12.37 8.37
N ILE A 220 -7.89 12.47 9.21
CA ILE A 220 -7.82 12.04 10.61
C ILE A 220 -7.71 10.51 10.74
N SER A 221 -8.23 9.73 9.78
CA SER A 221 -8.09 8.27 9.74
C SER A 221 -6.66 7.83 9.41
N ILE A 222 -6.06 8.39 8.35
CA ILE A 222 -4.75 7.97 7.84
C ILE A 222 -3.63 8.41 8.80
N THR A 223 -3.79 9.57 9.43
CA THR A 223 -2.88 10.05 10.47
C THR A 223 -3.12 9.39 11.83
N THR A 224 -4.04 8.42 11.90
CA THR A 224 -4.41 7.67 13.11
C THR A 224 -4.80 8.55 14.30
N VAL A 225 -5.37 9.74 14.03
CA VAL A 225 -5.91 10.63 15.08
C VAL A 225 -7.27 10.12 15.55
N GLY A 226 -8.13 9.72 14.61
CA GLY A 226 -9.38 9.01 14.89
C GLY A 226 -10.33 9.72 15.86
N LEU A 227 -10.84 10.91 15.52
CA LEU A 227 -11.78 11.65 16.38
C LEU A 227 -13.16 10.99 16.53
N GLY A 228 -13.61 10.24 15.51
CA GLY A 228 -14.87 9.48 15.55
C GLY A 228 -16.13 10.34 15.48
N ASP A 229 -16.02 11.55 14.96
CA ASP A 229 -17.10 12.52 14.73
C ASP A 229 -17.91 12.25 13.45
N PHE A 230 -17.45 11.31 12.62
CA PHE A 230 -18.03 10.85 11.36
C PHE A 230 -18.23 9.33 11.36
#